data_AF-A0A9D1M2N5-F1
#
_entry.id   AF-A0A9D1M2N5-F1
#
_cell.length_a   1.000
_cell.length_b   1.000
_cell.length_c   1.000
_cell.angle_alpha   90.00
_cell.angle_beta   90.00
_cell.angle_gamma   90.00
#
_symmetry.space_group_name_H-M   'P 1'
#
loop_
_entity.id
_entity.type
_entity.pdbx_description
1 polymer ?
#
loop_
_entity_poly.entity_id
_entity_poly.type
_entity_poly.pdbx_seq_one_letter_code
_entity_poly.pdbx_strand_id
1 'polypeptide(L)'
;MEEKKESQRIRMLELLTNEENNLMLYDALHDKDLTKFFYLLKQGYALTPFLLNCMIDYGYEKHIEKALCVCDRCSFAIYDFFCIYWGVDKTEDFFVKNSYTKVIQKRFSTKSLVKYQLWELLAERREYVVLAEHGQIELLKKLKQENPSDHLLGVREALRKVNAVEALAELKDWIGLAGFPEGELKLFELKEWRYVDFDKVSFLRKVPQEQLLQEVYEAGGGDFLFWAGGSSAAAWSKFCHPLLLARKYYQPFISQKLWAELAEAGAYEAVDWDCFYKQCLAQKNGKFCSYAAKAGRWDVLAKYRKRWFLFGCGQFRWWLKSFA
;
A
#
# COMPACT_ATOMS: atom_id res chain seq x y z
N MET A 1 -34.83 -2.02 -31.09
CA MET A 1 -35.56 -0.78 -31.50
C MET A 1 -36.45 -0.27 -30.36
N GLU A 2 -37.10 -1.17 -29.61
CA GLU A 2 -37.87 -0.84 -28.39
C GLU A 2 -37.01 -0.28 -27.25
N GLU A 3 -35.86 -0.88 -26.92
CA GLU A 3 -34.97 -0.33 -25.87
C GLU A 3 -34.52 1.12 -26.13
N LYS A 4 -34.28 1.48 -27.40
CA LYS A 4 -33.94 2.87 -27.78
C LYS A 4 -35.12 3.83 -27.57
N LYS A 5 -36.36 3.38 -27.83
CA LYS A 5 -37.58 4.18 -27.62
C LYS A 5 -37.91 4.31 -26.14
N GLU A 6 -37.73 3.24 -25.37
CA GLU A 6 -37.93 3.24 -23.92
C GLU A 6 -36.93 4.15 -23.21
N SER A 7 -35.64 4.08 -23.58
CA SER A 7 -34.60 4.96 -23.05
C SER A 7 -34.86 6.44 -23.38
N GLN A 8 -35.37 6.76 -24.58
CA GLN A 8 -35.79 8.12 -24.94
C GLN A 8 -37.02 8.59 -24.16
N ARG A 9 -38.02 7.72 -23.95
CA ARG A 9 -39.21 8.04 -23.13
C ARG A 9 -38.83 8.37 -21.70
N ILE A 10 -37.97 7.57 -21.09
CA ILE A 10 -37.50 7.79 -19.72
C ILE A 10 -36.78 9.15 -19.61
N ARG A 11 -35.91 9.48 -20.58
CA ARG A 11 -35.23 10.79 -20.62
C ARG A 11 -36.20 11.97 -20.74
N MET A 12 -37.28 11.84 -21.51
CA MET A 12 -38.30 12.90 -21.58
C MET A 12 -39.05 13.05 -20.26
N LEU A 13 -39.37 11.95 -19.58
CA LEU A 13 -40.01 11.98 -18.27
C LEU A 13 -39.08 12.51 -17.17
N GLU A 14 -37.76 12.51 -17.37
CA GLU A 14 -36.80 13.15 -16.45
C GLU A 14 -36.84 14.67 -16.53
N LEU A 15 -37.39 15.24 -17.62
CA LEU A 15 -37.55 16.69 -17.79
C LEU A 15 -38.81 17.23 -17.09
N LEU A 16 -39.75 16.35 -16.71
CA LEU A 16 -40.92 16.75 -15.94
C LEU A 16 -40.51 17.29 -14.57
N THR A 17 -41.15 18.38 -14.16
CA THR A 17 -41.06 18.84 -12.77
C THR A 17 -41.68 17.82 -11.83
N ASN A 18 -41.26 17.82 -10.56
CA ASN A 18 -41.84 16.95 -9.54
C ASN A 18 -43.36 17.19 -9.38
N GLU A 19 -43.81 18.43 -9.56
CA GLU A 19 -45.23 18.79 -9.49
C GLU A 19 -46.02 18.16 -10.64
N GLU A 20 -45.55 18.28 -11.89
CA GLU A 20 -46.20 17.67 -13.06
C GLU A 20 -46.24 16.14 -12.97
N ASN A 21 -45.17 15.51 -12.49
CA ASN A 21 -45.11 14.07 -12.25
C ASN A 21 -46.15 13.64 -11.20
N ASN A 22 -46.18 14.35 -10.06
CA ASN A 22 -47.09 14.01 -8.96
C ASN A 22 -48.55 14.24 -9.36
N LEU A 23 -48.87 15.31 -10.10
CA LEU A 23 -50.23 15.64 -10.51
C LEU A 23 -50.85 14.50 -11.34
N MET A 24 -50.12 14.00 -12.35
CA MET A 24 -50.61 12.94 -13.24
C MET A 24 -50.91 11.62 -12.50
N LEU A 25 -50.08 11.27 -11.52
CA LEU A 25 -50.27 10.08 -10.70
C LEU A 25 -51.33 10.30 -9.61
N TYR A 26 -51.42 11.50 -9.06
CA TYR A 26 -52.44 11.89 -8.09
C TYR A 26 -53.84 11.83 -8.69
N ASP A 27 -54.03 12.37 -9.89
CA ASP A 27 -55.33 12.35 -10.58
C ASP A 27 -55.82 10.91 -10.77
N ALA A 28 -54.93 9.99 -11.16
CA ALA A 28 -55.28 8.57 -11.29
C ALA A 28 -55.69 7.92 -9.95
N LEU A 29 -55.05 8.30 -8.84
CA LEU A 29 -55.43 7.84 -7.51
C LEU A 29 -56.76 8.45 -7.06
N HIS A 30 -56.98 9.74 -7.31
CA HIS A 30 -58.20 10.47 -6.96
C HIS A 30 -59.43 9.92 -7.70
N ASP A 31 -59.27 9.60 -8.99
CA ASP A 31 -60.29 8.98 -9.84
C ASP A 31 -60.56 7.50 -9.49
N LYS A 32 -59.84 6.95 -8.50
CA LYS A 32 -59.88 5.54 -8.08
C LYS A 32 -59.48 4.57 -9.19
N ASP A 33 -58.73 5.02 -10.19
CA ASP A 33 -58.24 4.20 -11.30
C ASP A 33 -56.81 3.68 -11.02
N LEU A 34 -56.74 2.66 -10.16
CA LEU A 34 -55.48 1.98 -9.85
C LEU A 34 -54.83 1.35 -11.09
N THR A 35 -55.61 0.99 -12.12
CA THR A 35 -55.09 0.39 -13.34
C THR A 35 -54.26 1.43 -14.11
N LYS A 36 -54.81 2.63 -14.28
CA LYS A 36 -54.09 3.77 -14.87
C LYS A 36 -52.89 4.18 -14.02
N PHE A 37 -53.02 4.22 -12.69
CA PHE A 37 -51.90 4.53 -11.79
C PHE A 37 -50.71 3.57 -11.99
N PHE A 38 -50.94 2.26 -11.94
CA PHE A 38 -49.88 1.27 -12.14
C PHE A 38 -49.33 1.29 -13.58
N TYR A 39 -50.18 1.58 -14.56
CA TYR A 39 -49.72 1.75 -15.94
C TYR A 39 -48.75 2.92 -16.04
N LEU A 40 -49.07 4.08 -15.47
CA LEU A 40 -48.21 5.26 -15.47
C LEU A 40 -46.87 4.99 -14.77
N LEU A 41 -46.86 4.30 -13.63
CA LEU A 41 -45.61 3.89 -12.97
C LEU A 41 -44.73 3.03 -13.88
N LYS A 42 -45.31 2.05 -14.58
CA LYS A 42 -44.60 1.23 -15.58
C LYS A 42 -44.14 2.01 -16.82
N GLN A 43 -44.73 3.18 -17.10
CA GLN A 43 -44.26 4.05 -18.17
C GLN A 43 -43.04 4.88 -17.76
N GLY A 44 -42.67 4.88 -16.48
CA GLY A 44 -41.49 5.57 -15.95
C GLY A 44 -41.81 6.85 -15.17
N TYR A 45 -43.08 7.09 -14.82
CA TYR A 45 -43.42 8.14 -13.86
C TYR A 45 -42.87 7.77 -12.48
N ALA A 46 -42.35 8.77 -11.77
CA ALA A 46 -41.62 8.56 -10.53
C ALA A 46 -42.57 8.37 -9.35
N LEU A 47 -42.39 7.28 -8.60
CA LEU A 47 -43.07 7.10 -7.31
C LEU A 47 -42.43 8.00 -6.25
N THR A 48 -43.25 8.76 -5.53
CA THR A 48 -42.81 9.73 -4.50
C THR A 48 -43.50 9.48 -3.16
N PRO A 49 -42.92 9.95 -2.04
CA PRO A 49 -43.56 9.86 -0.72
C PRO A 49 -44.95 10.49 -0.66
N PHE A 50 -45.17 11.58 -1.40
CA PHE A 50 -46.48 12.23 -1.51
C PHE A 50 -47.53 11.26 -2.05
N LEU A 51 -47.23 10.57 -3.15
CA LEU A 51 -48.15 9.61 -3.76
C LEU A 51 -48.40 8.39 -2.86
N LEU A 52 -47.38 7.97 -2.11
CA LEU A 52 -47.53 6.90 -1.12
C LEU A 52 -48.45 7.30 0.04
N ASN A 53 -48.36 8.54 0.53
CA ASN A 53 -49.32 9.08 1.50
C ASN A 53 -50.74 9.09 0.91
N CYS A 54 -50.93 9.58 -0.32
CA CYS A 54 -52.24 9.56 -0.97
C CYS A 54 -52.80 8.13 -1.11
N MET A 55 -51.96 7.13 -1.39
CA MET A 55 -52.40 5.74 -1.41
C MET A 55 -52.89 5.27 -0.04
N ILE A 56 -52.25 5.68 1.06
CA ILE A 56 -52.72 5.38 2.43
C ILE A 56 -54.05 6.08 2.68
N ASP A 57 -54.13 7.38 2.43
CA ASP A 57 -55.32 8.21 2.69
C ASP A 57 -56.55 7.71 1.93
N TYR A 58 -56.36 7.15 0.73
CA TYR A 58 -57.42 6.57 -0.09
C TYR A 58 -57.69 5.07 0.19
N GLY A 59 -57.04 4.47 1.19
CA GLY A 59 -57.29 3.08 1.60
C GLY A 59 -56.66 2.02 0.68
N TYR A 60 -55.63 2.38 -0.08
CA TYR A 60 -54.89 1.51 -1.01
C TYR A 60 -53.61 0.92 -0.40
N GLU A 61 -53.52 0.81 0.93
CA GLU A 61 -52.32 0.31 1.63
C GLU A 61 -51.83 -1.05 1.11
N LYS A 62 -52.76 -1.97 0.85
CA LYS A 62 -52.46 -3.32 0.31
C LYS A 62 -51.77 -3.31 -1.06
N HIS A 63 -51.73 -2.16 -1.73
CA HIS A 63 -51.18 -1.97 -3.06
C HIS A 63 -49.82 -1.25 -3.07
N ILE A 64 -49.33 -0.80 -1.92
CA ILE A 64 -48.07 -0.05 -1.80
C ILE A 64 -46.86 -0.88 -2.25
N GLU A 65 -46.75 -2.14 -1.78
CA GLU A 65 -45.67 -3.04 -2.20
C GLU A 65 -45.69 -3.27 -3.71
N LYS A 66 -46.88 -3.43 -4.30
CA LYS A 66 -47.05 -3.57 -5.74
C LYS A 66 -46.61 -2.31 -6.49
N ALA A 67 -46.91 -1.12 -5.96
CA ALA A 67 -46.53 0.16 -6.57
C ALA A 67 -45.02 0.35 -6.63
N LEU A 68 -44.33 -0.02 -5.56
CA LEU A 68 -42.87 -0.14 -5.54
C LEU A 68 -42.41 -1.11 -6.65
N CYS A 69 -42.85 -2.36 -6.63
CA CYS A 69 -42.34 -3.39 -7.54
C CYS A 69 -42.55 -3.10 -9.04
N VAL A 70 -43.49 -2.22 -9.40
CA VAL A 70 -43.76 -1.87 -10.81
C VAL A 70 -43.21 -0.50 -11.21
N CYS A 71 -42.63 0.28 -10.28
CA CYS A 71 -42.08 1.58 -10.63
C CYS A 71 -40.64 1.44 -11.12
N ASP A 72 -40.35 1.99 -12.30
CA ASP A 72 -38.99 2.04 -12.83
C ASP A 72 -38.18 3.20 -12.23
N ARG A 73 -38.88 4.25 -11.82
CA ARG A 73 -38.31 5.44 -11.17
C ARG A 73 -38.97 5.67 -9.83
N CYS A 74 -38.15 5.96 -8.84
CA CYS A 74 -38.61 6.31 -7.52
C CYS A 74 -37.68 7.34 -6.87
N SER A 75 -38.25 8.20 -6.03
CA SER A 75 -37.48 9.16 -5.24
C SER A 75 -36.71 8.44 -4.13
N PHE A 76 -35.49 8.85 -3.82
CA PHE A 76 -34.76 8.29 -2.68
C PHE A 76 -35.45 8.52 -1.32
N ALA A 77 -36.32 9.54 -1.24
CA ALA A 77 -37.10 9.85 -0.05
C ALA A 77 -38.18 8.80 0.28
N ILE A 78 -38.49 7.88 -0.66
CA ILE A 78 -39.38 6.76 -0.36
C ILE A 78 -38.80 5.88 0.75
N TYR A 79 -37.47 5.79 0.85
CA TYR A 79 -36.82 5.01 1.91
C TYR A 79 -37.23 5.53 3.29
N ASP A 80 -37.19 6.84 3.49
CA ASP A 80 -37.54 7.45 4.78
C ASP A 80 -39.02 7.23 5.11
N PHE A 81 -39.87 7.37 4.10
CA PHE A 81 -41.28 7.08 4.22
C PHE A 81 -41.50 5.64 4.71
N PHE A 82 -40.85 4.66 4.08
CA PHE A 82 -40.99 3.25 4.48
C PHE A 82 -40.38 2.97 5.84
N CYS A 83 -39.26 3.60 6.20
CA CYS A 83 -38.71 3.47 7.55
C CYS A 83 -39.69 3.98 8.61
N ILE A 84 -40.44 5.05 8.34
CA ILE A 84 -41.48 5.57 9.24
C ILE A 84 -42.69 4.61 9.27
N TYR A 85 -43.11 4.10 8.12
CA TYR A 85 -44.34 3.31 7.99
C TYR A 85 -44.20 1.83 8.41
N TRP A 86 -43.10 1.18 8.04
CA TRP A 86 -42.84 -0.26 8.29
C TRP A 86 -41.77 -0.51 9.35
N GLY A 87 -41.02 0.52 9.76
CA GLY A 87 -39.79 0.35 10.52
C GLY A 87 -38.59 0.05 9.62
N VAL A 88 -37.39 0.28 10.17
CA VAL A 88 -36.13 0.18 9.43
C VAL A 88 -35.87 -1.24 8.93
N ASP A 89 -35.94 -2.25 9.80
CA ASP A 89 -35.58 -3.63 9.43
C ASP A 89 -36.44 -4.18 8.28
N LYS A 90 -37.76 -4.05 8.39
CA LYS A 90 -38.69 -4.51 7.35
C LYS A 90 -38.49 -3.76 6.04
N THR A 91 -38.20 -2.46 6.12
CA THR A 91 -37.88 -1.65 4.94
C THR A 91 -36.61 -2.16 4.28
N GLU A 92 -35.51 -2.26 5.02
CA GLU A 92 -34.24 -2.69 4.46
C GLU A 92 -34.33 -4.11 3.84
N ASP A 93 -35.01 -5.05 4.52
CA ASP A 93 -35.27 -6.40 3.98
C ASP A 93 -36.00 -6.35 2.64
N PHE A 94 -37.02 -5.50 2.51
CA PHE A 94 -37.77 -5.34 1.26
C PHE A 94 -36.88 -4.78 0.14
N PHE A 95 -36.10 -3.73 0.43
CA PHE A 95 -35.25 -3.09 -0.57
C PHE A 95 -34.14 -4.04 -1.07
N VAL A 96 -33.56 -4.82 -0.17
CA VAL A 96 -32.55 -5.85 -0.50
C VAL A 96 -33.17 -6.97 -1.33
N LYS A 97 -34.29 -7.55 -0.89
CA LYS A 97 -34.98 -8.64 -1.60
C LYS A 97 -35.35 -8.28 -3.05
N ASN A 98 -35.70 -7.02 -3.28
CA ASN A 98 -36.10 -6.52 -4.60
C ASN A 98 -34.97 -5.81 -5.36
N SER A 99 -33.72 -5.88 -4.89
CA SER A 99 -32.54 -5.35 -5.60
C SER A 99 -32.63 -3.87 -5.97
N TYR A 100 -33.16 -3.01 -5.09
CA TYR A 100 -33.20 -1.55 -5.30
C TYR A 100 -31.81 -0.90 -5.08
N THR A 101 -30.83 -1.30 -5.89
CA THR A 101 -29.40 -0.97 -5.72
C THR A 101 -29.15 0.53 -5.57
N LYS A 102 -29.80 1.39 -6.37
CA LYS A 102 -29.64 2.85 -6.27
C LYS A 102 -30.09 3.41 -4.92
N VAL A 103 -31.20 2.92 -4.37
CA VAL A 103 -31.73 3.38 -3.07
C VAL A 103 -30.83 2.87 -1.95
N ILE A 104 -30.45 1.59 -2.01
CA ILE A 104 -29.52 0.96 -1.07
C ILE A 104 -28.20 1.75 -1.04
N GLN A 105 -27.58 1.98 -2.21
CA GLN A 105 -26.32 2.71 -2.37
C GLN A 105 -26.38 4.13 -1.79
N LYS A 106 -27.56 4.79 -1.79
CA LYS A 106 -27.69 6.16 -1.29
C LYS A 106 -28.19 6.28 0.15
N ARG A 107 -29.00 5.34 0.64
CA ARG A 107 -29.72 5.49 1.93
C ARG A 107 -29.28 4.51 3.01
N PHE A 108 -28.79 3.32 2.66
CA PHE A 108 -28.40 2.35 3.70
C PHE A 108 -27.20 2.88 4.49
N SER A 109 -27.26 2.71 5.80
CA SER A 109 -26.13 3.02 6.68
C SER A 109 -25.01 2.00 6.50
N THR A 110 -23.78 2.32 6.93
CA THR A 110 -22.66 1.36 6.94
C THR A 110 -23.01 0.11 7.74
N LYS A 111 -23.72 0.25 8.88
CA LYS A 111 -24.20 -0.89 9.68
C LYS A 111 -25.19 -1.77 8.91
N SER A 112 -26.09 -1.15 8.16
CA SER A 112 -27.05 -1.87 7.32
C SER A 112 -26.33 -2.61 6.19
N LEU A 113 -25.37 -1.97 5.51
CA LEU A 113 -24.59 -2.61 4.45
C LEU A 113 -23.81 -3.84 4.99
N VAL A 114 -23.26 -3.77 6.20
CA VAL A 114 -22.64 -4.91 6.88
C VAL A 114 -23.66 -6.00 7.19
N LYS A 115 -24.83 -5.65 7.77
CA LYS A 115 -25.92 -6.58 8.11
C LYS A 115 -26.33 -7.42 6.90
N TYR A 116 -26.43 -6.80 5.72
CA TYR A 116 -26.82 -7.46 4.47
C TYR A 116 -25.64 -7.93 3.61
N GLN A 117 -24.41 -7.87 4.13
CA GLN A 117 -23.20 -8.34 3.44
C GLN A 117 -22.97 -7.69 2.07
N LEU A 118 -23.32 -6.41 1.94
CA LEU A 118 -23.21 -5.64 0.70
C LEU A 118 -21.81 -5.04 0.55
N TRP A 119 -20.80 -5.91 0.45
CA TRP A 119 -19.38 -5.56 0.51
C TRP A 119 -18.92 -4.65 -0.64
N GLU A 120 -19.42 -4.88 -1.86
CA GLU A 120 -19.07 -4.06 -3.02
C GLU A 120 -19.51 -2.59 -2.84
N LEU A 121 -20.69 -2.36 -2.26
CA LEU A 121 -21.16 -1.00 -1.95
C LEU A 121 -20.33 -0.33 -0.86
N LEU A 122 -19.84 -1.09 0.12
CA LEU A 122 -18.89 -0.59 1.11
C LEU A 122 -17.55 -0.21 0.46
N ALA A 123 -17.08 -1.01 -0.50
CA ALA A 123 -15.87 -0.71 -1.28
C ALA A 123 -16.03 0.57 -2.12
N GLU A 124 -17.16 0.74 -2.81
CA GLU A 124 -17.48 1.96 -3.56
C GLU A 124 -17.49 3.20 -2.66
N ARG A 125 -18.01 3.07 -1.43
CA ARG A 125 -18.02 4.13 -0.41
C ARG A 125 -16.67 4.31 0.29
N ARG A 126 -15.65 3.53 -0.07
CA ARG A 126 -14.30 3.57 0.51
C ARG A 126 -14.24 3.19 1.99
N GLU A 127 -15.20 2.39 2.46
CA GLU A 127 -15.29 1.89 3.83
C GLU A 127 -14.35 0.68 4.07
N TYR A 128 -13.08 0.83 3.70
CA TYR A 128 -12.11 -0.28 3.68
C TYR A 128 -11.82 -0.86 5.05
N VAL A 129 -11.81 -0.01 6.08
CA VAL A 129 -11.58 -0.43 7.47
C VAL A 129 -12.67 -1.40 7.92
N VAL A 130 -13.93 -1.10 7.61
CA VAL A 130 -15.07 -1.97 7.91
C VAL A 130 -14.96 -3.30 7.16
N LEU A 131 -14.56 -3.25 5.88
CA LEU A 131 -14.31 -4.45 5.09
C LEU A 131 -13.23 -5.33 5.73
N ALA A 132 -12.11 -4.74 6.16
CA ALA A 132 -11.02 -5.46 6.80
C ALA A 132 -11.46 -6.09 8.13
N GLU A 133 -12.17 -5.34 8.98
CA GLU A 133 -12.69 -5.81 10.26
C GLU A 133 -13.67 -6.99 10.11
N HIS A 134 -14.38 -7.07 8.98
CA HIS A 134 -15.29 -8.17 8.65
C HIS A 134 -14.64 -9.24 7.75
N GLY A 135 -13.31 -9.28 7.68
CA GLY A 135 -12.56 -10.34 7.01
C GLY A 135 -12.61 -10.33 5.47
N GLN A 136 -13.06 -9.23 4.85
CA GLN A 136 -13.14 -9.09 3.39
C GLN A 136 -11.77 -8.76 2.77
N ILE A 137 -10.75 -9.56 3.10
CA ILE A 137 -9.35 -9.33 2.71
C ILE A 137 -9.13 -9.56 1.21
N GLU A 138 -9.77 -10.58 0.62
CA GLU A 138 -9.65 -10.85 -0.82
C GLU A 138 -10.25 -9.75 -1.69
N LEU A 139 -11.38 -9.17 -1.26
CA LEU A 139 -11.96 -8.01 -1.93
C LEU A 139 -10.99 -6.82 -1.88
N LEU A 140 -10.41 -6.55 -0.71
CA LEU A 140 -9.41 -5.49 -0.55
C LEU A 140 -8.17 -5.72 -1.42
N LYS A 141 -7.70 -6.97 -1.55
CA LYS A 141 -6.60 -7.33 -2.45
C LYS A 141 -6.95 -7.03 -3.91
N LYS A 142 -8.14 -7.43 -4.36
CA LYS A 142 -8.63 -7.19 -5.71
C LYS A 142 -8.72 -5.69 -6.03
N LEU A 143 -9.33 -4.91 -5.14
CA LEU A 143 -9.45 -3.44 -5.30
C LEU A 143 -8.08 -2.76 -5.44
N LYS A 144 -7.08 -3.24 -4.69
CA LYS A 144 -5.72 -2.71 -4.74
C LYS A 144 -5.03 -3.01 -6.06
N GLN A 145 -5.25 -4.20 -6.63
CA GLN A 145 -4.69 -4.61 -7.92
C GLN A 145 -5.34 -3.86 -9.08
N GLU A 146 -6.64 -3.59 -9.00
CA GLU A 146 -7.41 -2.91 -10.05
C GLU A 146 -7.21 -1.39 -10.06
N ASN A 147 -6.92 -0.76 -8.92
CA ASN A 147 -6.77 0.70 -8.80
C ASN A 147 -5.54 1.14 -8.00
N PRO A 148 -4.37 1.27 -8.65
CA PRO A 148 -3.10 1.54 -7.99
C PRO A 148 -2.83 3.00 -7.56
N SER A 149 -3.75 3.97 -7.66
CA SER A 149 -3.48 5.35 -7.19
C SER A 149 -4.31 5.78 -5.98
N ASP A 150 -5.65 5.67 -6.07
CA ASP A 150 -6.54 6.31 -5.09
C ASP A 150 -6.94 5.39 -3.93
N HIS A 151 -6.98 4.07 -4.18
CA HIS A 151 -7.41 3.08 -3.19
C HIS A 151 -6.24 2.60 -2.30
N LEU A 152 -4.99 2.83 -2.72
CA LEU A 152 -3.81 2.24 -2.11
C LEU A 152 -3.65 2.59 -0.63
N LEU A 153 -3.80 3.86 -0.27
CA LEU A 153 -3.55 4.30 1.11
C LEU A 153 -4.63 3.75 2.06
N GLY A 154 -5.90 3.92 1.69
CA GLY A 154 -7.02 3.46 2.51
C GLY A 154 -7.05 1.93 2.68
N VAL A 155 -6.80 1.17 1.60
CA VAL A 155 -6.70 -0.29 1.68
C VAL A 155 -5.49 -0.72 2.52
N ARG A 156 -4.33 -0.08 2.34
CA ARG A 156 -3.13 -0.38 3.15
C ARG A 156 -3.37 -0.12 4.64
N GLU A 157 -4.01 0.99 5.00
CA GLU A 157 -4.34 1.32 6.38
C GLU A 157 -5.35 0.33 6.98
N ALA A 158 -6.37 -0.05 6.21
CA ALA A 158 -7.35 -1.05 6.63
C ALA A 158 -6.69 -2.42 6.90
N LEU A 159 -5.85 -2.90 5.99
CA LEU A 159 -5.12 -4.16 6.16
C LEU A 159 -4.15 -4.12 7.36
N ARG A 160 -3.48 -2.98 7.58
CA ARG A 160 -2.63 -2.77 8.76
C ARG A 160 -3.42 -2.84 10.05
N LYS A 161 -4.60 -2.22 10.10
CA LYS A 161 -5.44 -2.18 11.32
C LYS A 161 -5.81 -3.58 11.82
N VAL A 162 -6.00 -4.53 10.91
CA VAL A 162 -6.34 -5.92 11.23
C VAL A 162 -5.14 -6.86 11.20
N ASN A 163 -3.91 -6.32 11.16
CA ASN A 163 -2.67 -7.10 11.09
C ASN A 163 -2.66 -8.16 9.98
N ALA A 164 -3.19 -7.83 8.79
CA ALA A 164 -3.23 -8.73 7.64
C ALA A 164 -1.84 -8.83 6.95
N VAL A 165 -0.86 -9.37 7.68
CA VAL A 165 0.55 -9.49 7.27
C VAL A 165 0.69 -10.26 5.95
N GLU A 166 0.08 -11.44 5.85
CA GLU A 166 0.21 -12.28 4.66
C GLU A 166 -0.41 -11.60 3.42
N ALA A 167 -1.56 -10.94 3.57
CA ALA A 167 -2.19 -10.21 2.47
C ALA A 167 -1.31 -9.05 1.97
N LEU A 168 -0.69 -8.30 2.89
CA LEU A 168 0.25 -7.23 2.53
C LEU A 168 1.51 -7.78 1.84
N ALA A 169 2.01 -8.94 2.28
CA ALA A 169 3.15 -9.62 1.67
C ALA A 169 2.83 -10.12 0.25
N GLU A 170 1.68 -10.76 0.05
CA GLU A 170 1.20 -11.21 -1.27
C GLU A 170 1.04 -10.05 -2.25
N LEU A 171 0.56 -8.90 -1.75
CA LEU A 171 0.43 -7.67 -2.52
C LEU A 171 1.76 -6.95 -2.75
N LYS A 172 2.87 -7.47 -2.22
CA LYS A 172 4.19 -6.83 -2.24
C LYS A 172 4.19 -5.40 -1.71
N ASP A 173 3.33 -5.11 -0.74
CA ASP A 173 3.24 -3.79 -0.13
C ASP A 173 4.20 -3.66 1.05
N TRP A 174 5.47 -3.53 0.70
CA TRP A 174 6.58 -3.48 1.67
C TRP A 174 6.48 -2.27 2.60
N ILE A 175 6.00 -1.14 2.09
CA ILE A 175 5.73 0.07 2.88
C ILE A 175 4.59 -0.20 3.88
N GLY A 176 3.57 -0.96 3.47
CA GLY A 176 2.49 -1.42 4.35
C GLY A 176 3.02 -2.28 5.50
N LEU A 177 3.90 -3.23 5.21
CA LEU A 177 4.49 -4.12 6.23
C LEU A 177 5.40 -3.37 7.22
N ALA A 178 6.21 -2.41 6.77
CA ALA A 178 7.08 -1.63 7.65
C ALA A 178 6.30 -0.80 8.71
N GLY A 179 4.98 -0.64 8.51
CA GLY A 179 4.15 0.17 9.40
C GLY A 179 3.90 -0.41 10.80
N PHE A 180 4.24 -1.67 11.09
CA PHE A 180 3.87 -2.34 12.36
C PHE A 180 4.77 -3.54 12.70
N PRO A 181 4.84 -3.98 13.97
CA PRO A 181 5.83 -4.96 14.44
C PRO A 181 5.87 -6.29 13.69
N GLU A 182 4.73 -6.92 13.48
CA GLU A 182 4.63 -8.22 12.81
C GLU A 182 5.02 -8.11 11.33
N GLY A 183 4.74 -6.97 10.70
CA GLY A 183 5.15 -6.70 9.34
C GLY A 183 6.66 -6.52 9.18
N GLU A 184 7.36 -5.93 10.16
CA GLU A 184 8.84 -5.84 10.16
C GLU A 184 9.48 -7.23 10.21
N LEU A 185 8.95 -8.10 11.07
CA LEU A 185 9.43 -9.48 11.18
C LEU A 185 9.23 -10.23 9.87
N LYS A 186 8.06 -10.03 9.22
CA LYS A 186 7.77 -10.61 7.92
C LYS A 186 8.69 -10.08 6.83
N LEU A 187 8.97 -8.78 6.79
CA LEU A 187 9.91 -8.19 5.84
C LEU A 187 11.32 -8.79 5.99
N PHE A 188 11.76 -8.99 7.24
CA PHE A 188 13.04 -9.63 7.52
C PHE A 188 13.07 -11.09 7.04
N GLU A 189 12.01 -11.86 7.31
CA GLU A 189 11.83 -13.24 6.84
C GLU A 189 11.85 -13.33 5.30
N LEU A 190 11.15 -12.41 4.62
CA LEU A 190 11.07 -12.33 3.16
C LEU A 190 12.34 -11.76 2.49
N LYS A 191 13.35 -11.38 3.28
CA LYS A 191 14.60 -10.75 2.82
C LYS A 191 14.42 -9.40 2.12
N GLU A 192 13.30 -8.72 2.36
CA GLU A 192 13.04 -7.38 1.84
C GLU A 192 13.70 -6.30 2.73
N TRP A 193 15.00 -6.48 3.01
CA TRP A 193 15.75 -5.75 4.02
C TRP A 193 15.81 -4.24 3.80
N ARG A 194 15.60 -3.77 2.56
CA ARG A 194 15.53 -2.33 2.24
C ARG A 194 14.42 -1.60 2.99
N TYR A 195 13.36 -2.31 3.38
CA TYR A 195 12.21 -1.75 4.07
C TYR A 195 12.20 -2.05 5.56
N VAL A 196 13.19 -2.80 6.05
CA VAL A 196 13.26 -3.24 7.44
C VAL A 196 13.90 -2.18 8.32
N ASP A 197 13.25 -1.88 9.45
CA ASP A 197 13.90 -1.20 10.56
C ASP A 197 14.63 -2.23 11.45
N PHE A 198 15.96 -2.30 11.30
CA PHE A 198 16.80 -3.25 12.03
C PHE A 198 16.83 -3.00 13.54
N ASP A 199 16.66 -1.75 13.98
CA ASP A 199 16.62 -1.42 15.42
C ASP A 199 15.35 -2.01 16.04
N LYS A 200 14.23 -1.88 15.31
CA LYS A 200 12.93 -2.44 15.70
C LYS A 200 12.92 -3.97 15.66
N VAL A 201 13.47 -4.60 14.62
CA VAL A 201 13.58 -6.08 14.57
C VAL A 201 14.48 -6.60 15.69
N SER A 202 15.60 -5.93 15.97
CA SER A 202 16.50 -6.26 17.09
C SER A 202 15.76 -6.23 18.42
N PHE A 203 14.98 -5.17 18.66
CA PHE A 203 14.14 -5.05 19.85
C PHE A 203 13.07 -6.14 19.95
N LEU A 204 12.32 -6.40 18.87
CA LEU A 204 11.24 -7.39 18.84
C LEU A 204 11.75 -8.82 19.05
N ARG A 205 12.88 -9.17 18.42
CA ARG A 205 13.51 -10.50 18.54
C ARG A 205 14.39 -10.63 19.79
N LYS A 206 14.67 -9.53 20.50
CA LYS A 206 15.58 -9.49 21.66
C LYS A 206 16.97 -10.02 21.35
N VAL A 207 17.49 -9.68 20.17
CA VAL A 207 18.83 -10.08 19.72
C VAL A 207 19.65 -8.84 19.36
N PRO A 208 20.98 -8.85 19.59
CA PRO A 208 21.83 -7.73 19.20
C PRO A 208 21.84 -7.53 17.68
N GLN A 209 22.11 -6.29 17.25
CA GLN A 209 22.09 -5.93 15.83
C GLN A 209 23.11 -6.72 15.02
N GLU A 210 24.28 -6.98 15.59
CA GLU A 210 25.36 -7.74 14.98
C GLU A 210 24.92 -9.17 14.63
N GLN A 211 24.06 -9.78 15.46
CA GLN A 211 23.49 -11.08 15.17
C GLN A 211 22.53 -11.02 13.97
N LEU A 212 21.71 -9.98 13.87
CA LEU A 212 20.83 -9.79 12.71
C LEU A 212 21.62 -9.57 11.42
N LEU A 213 22.67 -8.75 11.46
CA LEU A 213 23.52 -8.50 10.28
C LEU A 213 24.25 -9.78 9.86
N GLN A 214 24.66 -10.61 10.82
CA GLN A 214 25.23 -11.93 10.55
C GLN A 214 24.21 -12.83 9.84
N GLU A 215 22.95 -12.88 10.30
CA GLU A 215 21.88 -13.64 9.63
C GLU A 215 21.63 -13.13 8.21
N VAL A 216 21.62 -11.82 7.99
CA VAL A 216 21.48 -11.23 6.65
C VAL A 216 22.63 -11.65 5.74
N TYR A 217 23.86 -11.62 6.24
CA TYR A 217 25.03 -12.06 5.48
C TYR A 217 24.92 -13.54 5.10
N GLU A 218 24.60 -14.40 6.05
CA GLU A 218 24.40 -15.85 5.84
C GLU A 218 23.27 -16.16 4.86
N ALA A 219 22.24 -15.30 4.82
CA ALA A 219 21.13 -15.39 3.90
C ALA A 219 21.44 -14.89 2.47
N GLY A 220 22.68 -14.47 2.20
CA GLY A 220 23.15 -13.99 0.90
C GLY A 220 23.12 -12.47 0.73
N GLY A 221 22.94 -11.70 1.81
CA GLY A 221 22.77 -10.25 1.79
C GLY A 221 24.04 -9.40 1.72
N GLY A 222 25.16 -9.96 1.24
CA GLY A 222 26.46 -9.27 1.21
C GLY A 222 26.41 -7.93 0.49
N ASP A 223 25.76 -7.87 -0.68
CA ASP A 223 25.64 -6.62 -1.45
C ASP A 223 24.74 -5.60 -0.77
N PHE A 224 23.62 -6.05 -0.17
CA PHE A 224 22.75 -5.17 0.60
C PHE A 224 23.52 -4.53 1.76
N LEU A 225 24.24 -5.32 2.54
CA LEU A 225 25.06 -4.84 3.66
C LEU A 225 26.17 -3.88 3.18
N PHE A 226 26.77 -4.13 2.01
CA PHE A 226 27.80 -3.26 1.46
C PHE A 226 27.24 -1.86 1.18
N TRP A 227 26.09 -1.78 0.50
CA TRP A 227 25.45 -0.51 0.19
C TRP A 227 24.89 0.17 1.44
N ALA A 228 24.33 -0.60 2.37
CA ALA A 228 23.84 -0.07 3.64
C ALA A 228 24.98 0.54 4.47
N GLY A 229 26.13 -0.12 4.55
CA GLY A 229 27.31 0.36 5.29
C GLY A 229 27.90 1.67 4.77
N GLY A 230 27.72 1.96 3.48
CA GLY A 230 28.10 3.25 2.89
C GLY A 230 27.16 4.41 3.26
N SER A 231 25.99 4.12 3.84
CA SER A 231 25.02 5.14 4.27
C SER A 231 25.25 5.52 5.73
N SER A 232 25.31 6.82 6.04
CA SER A 232 25.40 7.33 7.41
C SER A 232 24.05 7.49 8.11
N ALA A 233 22.96 6.98 7.52
CA ALA A 233 21.60 7.27 7.98
C ALA A 233 21.19 6.49 9.25
N ALA A 234 21.75 5.30 9.48
CA ALA A 234 21.34 4.42 10.57
C ALA A 234 22.53 3.96 11.42
N ALA A 235 22.36 3.86 12.73
CA ALA A 235 23.45 3.52 13.64
C ALA A 235 24.05 2.13 13.38
N TRP A 236 23.25 1.18 12.87
CA TRP A 236 23.68 -0.18 12.57
C TRP A 236 24.56 -0.27 11.30
N SER A 237 24.48 0.70 10.39
CA SER A 237 25.21 0.64 9.12
C SER A 237 26.73 0.62 9.31
N LYS A 238 27.22 1.30 10.35
CA LYS A 238 28.65 1.33 10.71
C LYS A 238 29.26 -0.05 10.99
N PHE A 239 28.43 -1.05 11.31
CA PHE A 239 28.88 -2.42 11.56
C PHE A 239 28.93 -3.28 10.30
N CYS A 240 28.32 -2.85 9.19
CA CYS A 240 28.21 -3.64 7.97
C CYS A 240 29.56 -3.84 7.28
N HIS A 241 30.32 -2.78 7.02
CA HIS A 241 31.62 -2.90 6.36
C HIS A 241 32.64 -3.71 7.18
N PRO A 242 32.82 -3.46 8.50
CA PRO A 242 33.66 -4.32 9.34
C PRO A 242 33.27 -5.80 9.28
N LEU A 243 31.97 -6.12 9.33
CA LEU A 243 31.47 -7.49 9.21
C LEU A 243 31.88 -8.12 7.86
N LEU A 244 31.64 -7.43 6.75
CA LEU A 244 31.97 -7.93 5.41
C LEU A 244 33.47 -8.17 5.24
N LEU A 245 34.29 -7.24 5.73
CA LEU A 245 35.76 -7.32 5.65
C LEU A 245 36.29 -8.48 6.49
N ALA A 246 35.75 -8.71 7.69
CA ALA A 246 36.11 -9.86 8.53
C ALA A 246 35.77 -11.21 7.86
N ARG A 247 34.77 -11.24 6.99
CA ARG A 247 34.35 -12.42 6.22
C ARG A 247 35.01 -12.53 4.84
N LYS A 248 36.00 -11.69 4.55
CA LYS A 248 36.73 -11.65 3.27
C LYS A 248 35.84 -11.35 2.05
N TYR A 249 34.72 -10.66 2.24
CA TYR A 249 33.83 -10.24 1.16
C TYR A 249 34.36 -8.99 0.45
N TYR A 250 35.52 -9.13 -0.21
CA TYR A 250 36.30 -7.99 -0.72
C TYR A 250 35.86 -7.46 -2.08
N GLN A 251 35.18 -8.26 -2.90
CA GLN A 251 34.88 -7.91 -4.30
C GLN A 251 34.16 -6.57 -4.49
N PRO A 252 33.14 -6.20 -3.69
CA PRO A 252 32.51 -4.89 -3.81
C PRO A 252 33.47 -3.73 -3.49
N PHE A 253 34.30 -3.88 -2.46
CA PHE A 253 35.30 -2.88 -2.08
C PHE A 253 36.35 -2.68 -3.17
N ILE A 254 36.83 -3.77 -3.77
CA ILE A 254 37.75 -3.74 -4.92
C ILE A 254 37.10 -3.02 -6.10
N SER A 255 35.86 -3.38 -6.42
CA SER A 255 35.11 -2.81 -7.54
C SER A 255 34.88 -1.30 -7.38
N GLN A 256 34.57 -0.85 -6.16
CA GLN A 256 34.40 0.56 -5.80
C GLN A 256 35.72 1.28 -5.48
N LYS A 257 36.87 0.59 -5.58
CA LYS A 257 38.21 1.14 -5.30
C LYS A 257 38.33 1.72 -3.87
N LEU A 258 37.69 1.06 -2.90
CA LEU A 258 37.72 1.40 -1.48
C LEU A 258 38.99 0.83 -0.82
N TRP A 259 40.14 1.17 -1.38
CA TRP A 259 41.44 0.61 -0.96
C TRP A 259 41.84 0.96 0.46
N ALA A 260 41.45 2.16 0.93
CA ALA A 260 41.75 2.59 2.28
C ALA A 260 41.03 1.74 3.33
N GLU A 261 39.76 1.37 3.08
CA GLU A 261 38.98 0.52 3.98
C GLU A 261 39.53 -0.91 4.02
N LEU A 262 39.89 -1.48 2.87
CA LEU A 262 40.56 -2.78 2.80
C LEU A 262 41.88 -2.78 3.57
N ALA A 263 42.69 -1.74 3.39
CA ALA A 263 43.97 -1.61 4.08
C ALA A 263 43.80 -1.35 5.59
N GLU A 264 42.78 -0.60 6.00
CA GLU A 264 42.47 -0.35 7.40
C GLU A 264 42.02 -1.61 8.13
N ALA A 265 41.25 -2.47 7.47
CA ALA A 265 40.88 -3.79 7.97
C ALA A 265 42.00 -4.83 7.88
N GLY A 266 43.17 -4.48 7.33
CA GLY A 266 44.32 -5.38 7.22
C GLY A 266 44.24 -6.38 6.06
N ALA A 267 43.29 -6.23 5.12
CA ALA A 267 43.14 -7.07 3.92
C ALA A 267 44.13 -6.67 2.82
N TYR A 268 45.42 -6.61 3.17
CA TYR A 268 46.49 -6.06 2.32
C TYR A 268 46.70 -6.84 1.01
N GLU A 269 46.36 -8.12 1.00
CA GLU A 269 46.41 -9.00 -0.17
C GLU A 269 45.39 -8.62 -1.25
N ALA A 270 44.28 -8.01 -0.85
CA ALA A 270 43.21 -7.60 -1.74
C ALA A 270 43.41 -6.18 -2.30
N VAL A 271 44.39 -5.43 -1.79
CA VAL A 271 44.63 -4.04 -2.18
C VAL A 271 45.46 -3.96 -3.47
N ASP A 272 44.91 -3.31 -4.49
CA ASP A 272 45.70 -2.82 -5.62
C ASP A 272 46.47 -1.57 -5.19
N TRP A 273 47.72 -1.77 -4.79
CA TRP A 273 48.60 -0.71 -4.30
C TRP A 273 48.96 0.34 -5.35
N ASP A 274 48.98 -0.03 -6.63
CA ASP A 274 49.25 0.92 -7.72
C ASP A 274 48.03 1.82 -7.96
N CYS A 275 46.83 1.24 -7.96
CA CYS A 275 45.59 1.99 -8.04
C CYS A 275 45.40 2.88 -6.80
N PHE A 276 45.64 2.34 -5.60
CA PHE A 276 45.51 3.08 -4.35
C PHE A 276 46.42 4.30 -4.28
N TYR A 277 47.69 4.15 -4.70
CA TYR A 277 48.62 5.28 -4.78
C TYR A 277 48.12 6.40 -5.68
N LYS A 278 47.67 6.07 -6.90
CA LYS A 278 47.15 7.05 -7.87
C LYS A 278 45.93 7.79 -7.33
N GLN A 279 45.04 7.09 -6.66
CA GLN A 279 43.86 7.68 -6.01
C GLN A 279 44.25 8.61 -4.86
N CYS A 280 45.17 8.19 -3.99
CA CYS A 280 45.68 9.04 -2.91
C CYS A 280 46.38 10.30 -3.42
N LEU A 281 47.15 10.21 -4.52
CA LEU A 281 47.75 11.38 -5.17
C LEU A 281 46.68 12.36 -5.65
N ALA A 282 45.66 11.87 -6.36
CA ALA A 282 44.57 12.71 -6.85
C ALA A 282 43.82 13.41 -5.72
N GLN A 283 43.64 12.73 -4.58
CA GLN A 283 42.94 13.24 -3.41
C GLN A 283 43.83 14.01 -2.41
N LYS A 284 45.13 14.17 -2.69
CA LYS A 284 46.14 14.71 -1.75
C LYS A 284 46.10 14.03 -0.37
N ASN A 285 45.78 12.73 -0.34
CA ASN A 285 45.64 11.94 0.88
C ASN A 285 46.96 11.21 1.22
N GLY A 286 47.51 11.47 2.41
CA GLY A 286 48.80 10.90 2.86
C GLY A 286 48.74 9.47 3.40
N LYS A 287 47.54 8.88 3.57
CA LYS A 287 47.36 7.59 4.27
C LYS A 287 48.00 6.38 3.57
N PHE A 288 48.30 6.48 2.28
CA PHE A 288 48.93 5.41 1.50
C PHE A 288 50.23 4.87 2.15
N CYS A 289 51.14 5.76 2.57
CA CYS A 289 52.46 5.34 3.02
C CYS A 289 52.40 4.52 4.31
N SER A 290 51.54 4.95 5.25
CA SER A 290 51.33 4.22 6.51
C SER A 290 50.75 2.84 6.29
N TYR A 291 49.77 2.70 5.39
CA TYR A 291 49.15 1.40 5.13
C TYR A 291 50.10 0.45 4.38
N ALA A 292 50.83 0.95 3.37
CA ALA A 292 51.80 0.13 2.63
C ALA A 292 52.93 -0.37 3.54
N ALA A 293 53.36 0.45 4.50
CA ALA A 293 54.36 0.06 5.49
C ALA A 293 53.84 -1.00 6.47
N LYS A 294 52.60 -0.85 6.98
CA LYS A 294 51.96 -1.88 7.81
C LYS A 294 51.80 -3.21 7.07
N ALA A 295 51.57 -3.15 5.76
CA ALA A 295 51.49 -4.32 4.88
C ALA A 295 52.85 -4.91 4.49
N GLY A 296 53.97 -4.30 4.90
CA GLY A 296 55.32 -4.71 4.49
C GLY A 296 55.62 -4.50 3.00
N ARG A 297 54.83 -3.68 2.28
CA ARG A 297 54.97 -3.40 0.84
C ARG A 297 56.04 -2.34 0.57
N TRP A 298 57.26 -2.62 0.99
CA TRP A 298 58.42 -1.75 0.84
C TRP A 298 58.86 -1.60 -0.62
N ASP A 299 58.62 -2.63 -1.44
CA ASP A 299 58.78 -2.63 -2.90
C ASP A 299 57.97 -1.51 -3.56
N VAL A 300 56.70 -1.39 -3.17
CA VAL A 300 55.78 -0.37 -3.68
C VAL A 300 56.22 1.02 -3.23
N LEU A 301 56.59 1.18 -1.96
CA LEU A 301 57.09 2.46 -1.44
C LEU A 301 58.37 2.93 -2.15
N ALA A 302 59.27 2.00 -2.48
CA ALA A 302 60.48 2.28 -3.24
C ALA A 302 60.15 2.69 -4.69
N LYS A 303 59.25 1.94 -5.36
CA LYS A 303 58.75 2.25 -6.71
C LYS A 303 58.21 3.69 -6.81
N TYR A 304 57.47 4.14 -5.80
CA TYR A 304 56.90 5.50 -5.74
C TYR A 304 57.77 6.53 -5.00
N ARG A 305 59.07 6.24 -4.82
CA ARG A 305 60.10 7.15 -4.31
C ARG A 305 59.75 7.78 -2.96
N LYS A 306 59.10 7.04 -2.05
CA LYS A 306 58.81 7.48 -0.67
C LYS A 306 60.05 7.40 0.23
N ARG A 307 61.14 8.05 -0.21
CA ARG A 307 62.50 7.99 0.34
C ARG A 307 62.57 8.30 1.83
N TRP A 308 62.01 9.44 2.23
CA TRP A 308 62.02 9.88 3.63
C TRP A 308 61.26 8.92 4.54
N PHE A 309 60.16 8.34 4.05
CA PHE A 309 59.39 7.35 4.78
C PHE A 309 60.16 6.03 4.95
N LEU A 310 60.80 5.53 3.87
CA LEU A 310 61.64 4.33 3.91
C LEU A 310 62.84 4.48 4.85
N PHE A 311 63.49 5.65 4.83
CA PHE A 311 64.60 5.96 5.74
C PHE A 311 64.13 6.00 7.19
N GLY A 312 63.02 6.70 7.46
CA GLY A 312 62.44 6.80 8.81
C GLY A 312 61.98 5.46 9.39
N CYS A 313 61.56 4.51 8.56
CA CYS A 313 61.21 3.14 8.97
C CYS A 313 62.39 2.16 9.01
N GLY A 314 63.64 2.62 8.81
CA GLY A 314 64.84 1.78 8.85
C GLY A 314 65.00 0.80 7.67
N GLN A 315 64.25 0.99 6.58
CA GLN A 315 64.25 0.09 5.42
C GLN A 315 65.33 0.47 4.40
N PHE A 316 66.60 0.50 4.83
CA PHE A 316 67.73 1.06 4.07
C PHE A 316 67.96 0.38 2.70
N ARG A 317 67.76 -0.94 2.61
CA ARG A 317 67.87 -1.66 1.33
C ARG A 317 66.86 -1.14 0.30
N TRP A 318 65.62 -0.92 0.71
CA TRP A 318 64.56 -0.39 -0.16
C TRP A 318 64.70 1.11 -0.40
N TRP A 319 65.21 1.86 0.59
CA TRP A 319 65.59 3.26 0.43
C TRP A 319 66.62 3.43 -0.70
N LEU A 320 67.71 2.65 -0.71
CA LEU A 320 68.69 2.66 -1.79
C LEU A 320 68.07 2.30 -3.14
N LYS A 321 67.21 1.27 -3.19
CA LYS A 321 66.50 0.88 -4.42
C LYS A 321 65.53 1.94 -4.96
N SER A 322 65.14 2.94 -4.16
CA SER A 322 64.25 4.02 -4.60
C SER A 322 64.97 5.19 -5.33
N PHE A 323 66.31 5.10 -5.46
CA PHE A 323 67.13 6.01 -6.27
C PHE A 323 67.45 5.46 -7.66
N ALA A 324 67.43 4.12 -7.81
CA ALA A 324 67.35 3.46 -9.11
C ALA A 324 65.98 3.76 -9.74
#